data_AF-A0A1G6W5D3-F1
#
_entry.id   AF-A0A1G6W5D3-F1
#
_cell.length_a   1.000
_cell.length_b   1.000
_cell.length_c   1.000
_cell.angle_alpha   90.00
_cell.angle_beta   90.00
_cell.angle_gamma   90.00
#
_symmetry.space_group_name_H-M   'P 1'
#
loop_
_entity.id
_entity.type
_entity.pdbx_description
1 polymer ?
#
loop_
_entity_poly.entity_id
_entity_poly.type
_entity_poly.pdbx_seq_one_letter_code
_entity_poly.pdbx_strand_id
1 'polypeptide(L)'
;MVTIVSGKGSPGATTTIAALASTWPTPVVLADCDPAGGDLVPGWLGQWLVTGTIRRDRGLLSYATATRHAPAGDPAVLGEHLHVAPPAPHVGWQV
;
A
#
# COMPACT_ATOMS: atom_id res chain seq x y z
N MET A 1 3.46 -7.94 -12.16
CA MET A 1 3.14 -7.95 -10.72
C MET A 1 4.31 -8.57 -9.99
N VAL A 2 4.77 -7.95 -8.90
CA VAL A 2 5.80 -8.52 -8.02
C VAL A 2 5.14 -8.85 -6.70
N THR A 3 5.31 -10.07 -6.22
CA THR A 3 4.74 -10.54 -4.95
C THR A 3 5.87 -10.90 -4.00
N ILE A 4 5.85 -10.35 -2.80
CA ILE A 4 6.76 -10.72 -1.72
C ILE A 4 5.95 -11.58 -0.74
N VAL A 5 6.40 -12.82 -0.53
CA VAL A 5 5.73 -13.79 0.35
C VAL A 5 6.70 -14.18 1.46
N SER A 6 6.19 -14.24 2.69
CA SER A 6 6.95 -14.65 3.86
C SER A 6 6.01 -15.24 4.92
N GLY A 7 6.56 -15.93 5.91
CA GLY A 7 5.85 -16.24 7.14
C GLY A 7 5.45 -14.95 7.89
N LYS A 8 4.40 -15.03 8.72
CA LYS A 8 3.90 -13.90 9.50
C LYS A 8 4.97 -13.38 10.46
N GLY A 9 4.97 -12.06 10.69
CA GLY A 9 5.91 -11.40 11.59
C GLY A 9 7.32 -11.31 11.01
N SER A 10 7.45 -11.30 9.68
CA SER A 10 8.73 -11.12 8.98
C SER A 10 8.95 -9.64 8.64
N PRO A 11 9.65 -8.87 9.51
CA PRO A 11 9.86 -7.44 9.27
C PRO A 11 10.63 -7.16 7.98
N GLY A 12 11.47 -8.10 7.53
CA GLY A 12 12.23 -7.96 6.28
C GLY A 12 11.35 -7.89 5.03
N ALA A 13 10.19 -8.56 5.01
CA ALA A 13 9.26 -8.50 3.88
C ALA A 13 8.65 -7.11 3.73
N THR A 14 8.16 -6.54 4.83
CA THR A 14 7.59 -5.18 4.88
C THR A 14 8.61 -4.13 4.48
N THR A 15 9.85 -4.22 5.00
CA THR A 15 10.94 -3.30 4.64
C THR A 15 11.32 -3.40 3.17
N THR A 16 11.41 -4.63 2.64
CA THR A 16 11.73 -4.87 1.22
C THR A 16 10.67 -4.23 0.32
N ILE A 17 9.39 -4.46 0.64
CA ILE A 17 8.27 -3.85 -0.08
C ILE A 17 8.34 -2.32 -0.02
N ALA A 18 8.57 -1.73 1.16
CA ALA A 18 8.65 -0.27 1.31
C ALA A 18 9.79 0.33 0.49
N ALA A 19 10.97 -0.31 0.52
CA ALA A 19 12.11 0.10 -0.30
C ALA A 19 11.81 -0.01 -1.80
N LEU A 20 11.19 -1.12 -2.22
CA LEU A 20 10.80 -1.37 -3.61
C LEU A 20 9.82 -0.30 -4.11
N ALA A 21 8.77 -0.03 -3.33
CA ALA A 21 7.76 0.96 -3.68
C ALA A 21 8.31 2.39 -3.71
N SER A 22 9.27 2.71 -2.83
CA SER A 22 9.88 4.05 -2.74
C SER A 22 10.91 4.32 -3.83
N THR A 23 11.56 3.28 -4.36
CA THR A 23 12.65 3.40 -5.34
C THR A 23 12.23 3.01 -6.76
N TRP A 24 10.98 2.61 -6.95
CA TRP A 24 10.50 2.20 -8.26
C TRP A 24 10.57 3.39 -9.25
N PRO A 25 11.08 3.18 -10.48
CA PRO A 25 11.29 4.28 -11.43
C PRO A 25 10.01 4.91 -11.97
N THR A 26 8.86 4.27 -11.77
CA THR A 26 7.54 4.72 -12.22
C THR A 26 6.53 4.57 -11.09
N PRO A 27 5.39 5.29 -11.14
CA PRO A 27 4.31 5.09 -10.18
C PRO A 27 3.88 3.60 -10.11
N VAL A 28 3.77 3.08 -8.88
CA VAL A 28 3.32 1.71 -8.61
C VAL A 28 2.18 1.70 -7.61
N VAL A 29 1.28 0.74 -7.77
CA VAL A 29 0.26 0.42 -6.77
C VAL A 29 0.81 -0.64 -5.84
N LEU A 30 0.83 -0.34 -4.55
CA LEU A 30 1.14 -1.30 -3.50
C LEU A 30 -0.15 -1.78 -2.83
N ALA A 31 -0.29 -3.09 -2.70
CA ALA A 31 -1.38 -3.70 -1.94
C ALA A 31 -0.79 -4.52 -0.78
N ASP A 32 -1.25 -4.24 0.43
CA ASP A 32 -1.03 -5.10 1.58
C ASP A 32 -2.09 -6.20 1.59
N CYS A 33 -1.65 -7.44 1.39
CA CYS A 33 -2.51 -8.62 1.31
C CYS A 33 -2.27 -9.60 2.47
N ASP A 34 -1.66 -9.18 3.58
CA ASP A 34 -1.57 -10.04 4.78
C ASP A 34 -2.98 -10.17 5.42
N PRO A 35 -3.61 -11.37 5.37
CA PRO A 35 -4.94 -11.56 5.93
C PRO A 35 -5.00 -11.39 7.46
N ALA A 36 -3.85 -11.51 8.14
CA ALA A 36 -3.74 -11.30 9.57
C ALA A 36 -3.32 -9.86 9.92
N GLY A 37 -3.40 -8.94 8.96
CA GLY A 37 -3.00 -7.54 9.10
C GLY A 37 -1.49 -7.36 8.96
N GLY A 38 -1.08 -6.56 7.97
CA GLY A 38 0.32 -6.24 7.71
C GLY A 38 0.79 -4.98 8.43
N ASP A 39 2.11 -4.82 8.49
CA ASP A 39 2.78 -3.74 9.23
C ASP A 39 3.07 -2.50 8.37
N LEU A 40 2.63 -2.46 7.10
CA LEU A 40 2.89 -1.33 6.20
C LEU A 40 2.26 -0.03 6.70
N VAL A 41 0.99 -0.10 7.10
CA VAL A 41 0.23 1.05 7.59
C VAL A 41 0.69 1.54 8.98
N PRO A 42 0.77 0.68 10.02
CA PRO A 42 1.22 1.12 11.34
C PRO A 42 2.73 1.42 11.39
N GLY A 43 3.53 0.80 10.53
CA GLY A 43 4.97 1.04 10.41
C GLY A 43 5.30 2.15 9.42
N TRP A 44 5.62 1.76 8.18
CA TRP A 44 6.15 2.67 7.15
C TRP A 44 5.25 3.90 6.92
N LEU A 45 3.93 3.70 6.84
CA LEU A 45 2.98 4.77 6.56
C LEU A 45 2.42 5.47 7.81
N GLY A 46 2.90 5.12 9.01
CA GLY A 46 2.29 5.52 10.29
C GLY A 46 2.22 7.03 10.47
N GLN A 47 3.25 7.77 10.06
CA GLN A 47 3.26 9.23 10.10
C GLN A 47 2.12 9.85 9.28
N TRP A 48 1.84 9.30 8.09
CA TRP A 48 0.80 9.81 7.19
C TRP A 48 -0.60 9.37 7.59
N LEU A 49 -0.70 8.27 8.33
CA LEU A 49 -1.93 7.89 8.99
C LEU A 49 -2.29 8.88 10.11
N VAL A 50 -1.31 9.33 10.89
CA VAL A 50 -1.53 10.32 11.96
C VAL A 50 -1.92 11.69 11.38
N THR A 51 -1.32 12.11 10.26
CA THR A 51 -1.70 13.37 9.58
C THR A 51 -3.00 13.27 8.78
N GLY A 52 -3.58 12.08 8.67
CA GLY A 52 -4.80 11.84 7.89
C GLY A 52 -4.60 11.81 6.37
N THR A 53 -3.36 11.84 5.90
CA THR A 53 -3.00 11.69 4.48
C THR A 53 -3.28 10.26 3.98
N ILE A 54 -3.05 9.26 4.83
CA ILE A 54 -3.51 7.88 4.63
C ILE A 54 -4.72 7.65 5.53
N ARG A 55 -5.78 7.09 4.94
CA ARG A 55 -7.08 6.89 5.59
C ARG A 55 -7.33 5.39 5.79
N ARG A 56 -7.93 4.99 6.92
CA ARG A 56 -8.28 3.57 7.17
C ARG A 56 -9.56 3.13 6.45
N ASP A 57 -10.42 4.07 6.13
CA ASP A 57 -11.70 3.88 5.43
C ASP A 57 -11.55 3.68 3.91
N ARG A 58 -10.33 3.82 3.38
CA ARG A 58 -10.02 3.69 1.95
C ARG A 58 -8.84 2.73 1.75
N GLY A 59 -8.90 1.90 0.70
CA GLY A 59 -7.93 0.83 0.43
C GLY A 59 -8.59 -0.49 0.02
N LEU A 60 -7.86 -1.60 0.15
CA LEU A 60 -8.29 -2.92 -0.36
C LEU A 60 -9.65 -3.37 0.20
N LEU A 61 -9.92 -3.15 1.49
CA LEU A 61 -11.21 -3.50 2.09
C LEU A 61 -12.36 -2.68 1.51
N SER A 62 -12.17 -1.38 1.32
CA SER A 62 -13.18 -0.51 0.71
C SER A 62 -13.45 -0.89 -0.76
N TYR A 63 -12.39 -1.23 -1.52
CA TYR A 63 -12.50 -1.71 -2.90
C TYR A 63 -13.24 -3.05 -2.97
N ALA A 64 -12.88 -4.01 -2.10
CA ALA A 64 -13.55 -5.30 -2.03
C ALA A 64 -15.05 -5.14 -1.69
N THR A 65 -15.37 -4.20 -0.80
CA THR A 65 -16.76 -3.90 -0.43
C THR A 65 -17.56 -3.30 -1.59
N ALA A 66 -16.94 -2.37 -2.34
CA ALA A 66 -17.56 -1.72 -3.50
C ALA A 66 -17.76 -2.68 -4.68
N THR A 67 -16.83 -3.62 -4.87
CA THR A 67 -16.83 -4.57 -6.00
C THR A 67 -17.40 -5.94 -5.67
N ARG A 68 -17.94 -6.17 -4.47
CA ARG A 68 -18.41 -7.50 -3.99
C ARG A 68 -19.49 -8.17 -4.87
N HIS A 69 -20.20 -7.40 -5.68
CA HIS A 69 -21.22 -7.89 -6.63
C HIS A 69 -20.82 -7.66 -8.09
N ALA A 70 -19.63 -7.12 -8.34
CA ALA A 70 -19.14 -6.88 -9.68
C ALA A 70 -18.74 -8.21 -10.32
N PRO A 71 -19.08 -8.45 -11.59
CA PRO A 71 -18.70 -9.67 -12.31
C PRO A 71 -17.19 -9.73 -12.60
N ALA A 72 -16.51 -8.58 -12.60
CA ALA A 72 -15.06 -8.43 -12.75
C ALA A 72 -14.59 -7.15 -12.05
N GLY A 73 -13.28 -7.06 -11.79
CA GLY A 73 -12.67 -5.84 -11.24
C GLY A 73 -12.64 -4.72 -12.28
N ASP A 74 -13.14 -3.53 -11.92
CA ASP A 74 -13.10 -2.33 -12.75
C ASP A 74 -11.92 -1.43 -12.30
N PRO A 75 -10.95 -1.13 -13.20
CA PRO A 75 -9.85 -0.21 -12.92
C PRO A 75 -10.32 1.20 -12.51
N ALA A 76 -11.47 1.66 -13.02
CA ALA A 76 -12.00 2.98 -12.67
C ALA A 76 -12.38 3.03 -11.18
N VAL A 77 -13.04 1.98 -10.68
CA VAL A 77 -13.41 1.85 -9.26
C VAL A 77 -12.16 1.76 -8.40
N LEU A 78 -11.11 1.06 -8.83
CA LEU A 78 -9.85 0.95 -8.08
C LEU A 78 -9.28 2.34 -7.72
N GLY A 79 -9.32 3.30 -8.65
CA GLY A 79 -8.82 4.66 -8.43
C GLY A 79 -9.46 5.37 -7.22
N GLU A 80 -10.75 5.15 -6.99
CA GLU A 80 -11.49 5.69 -5.84
C GLU A 80 -11.05 5.11 -4.50
N HIS A 81 -10.33 3.98 -4.52
CA HIS A 81 -9.87 3.27 -3.34
C HIS A 81 -8.35 3.36 -3.13
N LEU A 82 -7.60 3.95 -4.05
CA LEU A 82 -6.15 4.15 -3.92
C LEU A 82 -5.80 5.36 -3.07
N HIS A 83 -4.69 5.27 -2.34
CA HIS A 83 -4.04 6.42 -1.73
C HIS A 83 -2.76 6.76 -2.48
N VAL A 84 -2.51 8.04 -2.68
CA VAL A 84 -1.18 8.51 -3.05
C VAL A 84 -0.35 8.55 -1.77
N ALA A 85 0.61 7.64 -1.67
CA ALA A 85 1.64 7.75 -0.64
C ALA A 85 2.52 8.97 -0.98
N PRO A 86 2.66 9.95 -0.08
CA PRO A 86 3.59 11.05 -0.29
C PRO A 86 5.02 10.51 -0.40
N PRO A 87 5.91 11.20 -1.14
CA PRO A 87 7.28 10.75 -1.31
C PRO A 87 7.96 10.62 0.05
N ALA A 88 8.58 9.48 0.30
CA ALA A 88 9.33 9.25 1.53
C ALA A 88 10.54 10.21 1.55
N PRO A 89 10.59 11.20 2.47
CA PRO A 89 11.63 12.24 2.46
C PRO A 89 13.06 11.70 2.63
N HIS A 90 13.18 10.48 3.15
CA HIS A 90 14.44 9.79 3.46
C HIS A 90 14.99 8.98 2.26
N VAL A 91 14.25 8.89 1.16
CA VAL A 91 14.74 8.35 -0.12
C VAL A 91 15.02 9.54 -1.05
N GLY A 92 15.96 10.38 -0.63
CA GLY A 92 16.44 11.51 -1.42
C GLY A 92 17.66 11.10 -2.22
N TRP A 93 17.53 10.96 -3.55
CA TRP A 93 18.63 11.32 -4.42
C TRP A 93 18.66 12.84 -4.48
N GLN A 94 19.50 13.45 -3.63
CA GLN A 94 19.95 14.81 -3.88
C GLN A 94 20.94 14.74 -5.05
N VAL A 95 20.48 15.10 -6.24
CA VAL A 95 21.35 15.61 -7.32
C VAL A 95 21.37 17.13 -7.25
#